data_AF-A0A7S2U0J8-F1
#
_entry.id   AF-A0A7S2U0J8-F1
#
_cell.length_a   1.000
_cell.length_b   1.000
_cell.length_c   1.000
_cell.angle_alpha   90.00
_cell.angle_beta   90.00
_cell.angle_gamma   90.00
#
_symmetry.space_group_name_H-M   'P 1'
#
loop_
_entity.id
_entity.type
_entity.pdbx_description
1 polymer ?
#
loop_
_entity_poly.entity_id
_entity_poly.type
_entity_poly.pdbx_seq_one_letter_code
_entity_poly.pdbx_strand_id
1 'polypeptide(L)'
;MPARDKRERDRDFSRSDSGREKRPRGGGIDDDKWKRGEEVGKESDKRPVFGGSDKKDEVENKEEIAKPDYGSSGKLEKSRQIKKNGIVLKHSEPPNAAIPDRRWRIYVFKNDEIISTLHVHRQSCFIIGRESRVADIRTDHLTCSKQHAVIQFKYKSKVDEAGNTITKICPYVMDLKSANGTKLNKQPIEALRYLAVCLKYP
;
A
#
# COMPACT_ATOMS: atom_id res chain seq x y z
N MET A 1 -4.49 60.21 -32.02
CA MET A 1 -3.19 60.13 -32.71
C MET A 1 -2.90 58.68 -33.10
N PRO A 2 -2.23 58.42 -34.24
CA PRO A 2 -2.48 57.26 -35.11
C PRO A 2 -1.37 56.17 -35.10
N ALA A 3 -1.60 55.13 -35.93
CA ALA A 3 -0.63 54.25 -36.63
C ALA A 3 0.07 53.14 -35.79
N ARG A 4 -0.04 51.83 -36.03
CA ARG A 4 0.18 50.99 -37.24
C ARG A 4 1.48 51.37 -37.98
N ASP A 5 2.57 50.62 -37.83
CA ASP A 5 3.17 49.86 -38.94
C ASP A 5 4.41 49.04 -38.54
N LYS A 6 4.61 48.01 -39.37
CA LYS A 6 5.69 47.04 -39.52
C LYS A 6 7.11 47.62 -39.38
N ARG A 7 8.05 46.74 -39.01
CA ARG A 7 9.40 46.74 -39.60
C ARG A 7 10.00 45.34 -39.54
N GLU A 8 9.94 44.69 -40.70
CA GLU A 8 10.93 43.73 -41.16
C GLU A 8 12.33 44.34 -41.02
N ARG A 9 13.30 43.49 -40.68
CA ARG A 9 14.70 43.79 -40.93
C ARG A 9 15.40 42.51 -41.34
N ASP A 10 15.47 42.34 -42.65
CA ASP A 10 16.41 41.49 -43.35
C ASP A 10 17.85 41.78 -42.90
N ARG A 11 18.67 40.73 -42.83
CA ARG A 11 20.08 40.81 -43.18
C ARG A 11 20.63 39.44 -43.56
N ASP A 12 20.77 39.34 -44.87
CA ASP A 12 21.56 38.43 -45.69
C ASP A 12 23.01 38.20 -45.25
N PHE A 13 23.54 37.06 -45.76
CA PHE A 13 24.95 36.76 -46.11
C PHE A 13 25.95 36.63 -44.94
N SER A 14 26.88 35.67 -44.87
CA SER A 14 27.38 34.65 -45.81
C SER A 14 28.43 33.79 -45.08
N ARG A 15 28.63 32.53 -45.53
CA ARG A 15 29.93 31.79 -45.71
C ARG A 15 30.97 31.90 -44.57
N SER A 16 31.47 30.85 -43.90
CA SER A 16 32.06 29.60 -44.40
C SER A 16 32.35 28.69 -43.19
N ASP A 17 32.14 27.38 -43.30
CA ASP A 17 33.19 26.34 -43.38
C ASP A 17 33.89 25.98 -42.06
N SER A 18 33.50 24.84 -41.48
CA SER A 18 34.44 23.96 -40.79
C SER A 18 33.85 22.54 -40.67
N GLY A 19 34.25 21.69 -41.63
CA GLY A 19 34.57 20.27 -41.46
C GLY A 19 33.66 19.38 -40.60
N ARG A 20 32.75 18.65 -41.25
CA ARG A 20 32.17 17.42 -40.67
C ARG A 20 32.66 16.21 -41.47
N GLU A 21 33.71 15.58 -40.95
CA GLU A 21 34.28 14.35 -41.48
C GLU A 21 33.25 13.22 -41.52
N LYS A 22 33.17 12.60 -42.70
CA LYS A 22 32.44 11.37 -42.99
C LYS A 22 33.19 10.20 -42.34
N ARG A 23 32.54 9.46 -41.45
CA ARG A 23 32.98 8.12 -41.04
C ARG A 23 32.15 7.03 -41.74
N PRO A 24 32.77 5.90 -42.13
CA PRO A 24 32.16 4.93 -43.04
C PRO A 24 31.24 3.94 -42.34
N ARG A 25 30.43 3.28 -43.17
CA ARG A 25 29.48 2.20 -42.89
C ARG A 25 30.17 0.98 -42.24
N GLY A 26 29.49 0.38 -41.25
CA GLY A 26 29.77 -0.95 -40.67
C GLY A 26 29.06 -1.08 -39.31
N GLY A 27 28.32 -2.14 -38.96
CA GLY A 27 28.05 -3.40 -39.66
C GLY A 27 26.63 -3.89 -39.33
N GLY A 28 25.99 -4.45 -40.35
CA GLY A 28 24.81 -5.31 -40.20
C GLY A 28 25.25 -6.67 -39.69
N ILE A 29 24.41 -7.30 -38.88
CA ILE A 29 24.59 -8.67 -38.43
C ILE A 29 24.08 -9.56 -39.56
N ASP A 30 24.99 -10.38 -40.08
CA ASP A 30 24.82 -11.27 -41.22
C ASP A 30 23.88 -12.45 -40.91
N ASP A 31 22.88 -12.60 -41.77
CA ASP A 31 22.11 -13.82 -41.99
C ASP A 31 22.95 -14.80 -42.83
N ASP A 32 23.54 -15.80 -42.19
CA ASP A 32 24.11 -16.97 -42.87
C ASP A 32 23.34 -18.23 -42.44
N LYS A 33 22.43 -18.75 -43.27
CA LYS A 33 22.72 -19.72 -44.35
C LYS A 33 23.03 -21.11 -43.81
N TRP A 34 22.03 -21.99 -43.73
CA TRP A 34 22.21 -23.44 -43.93
C TRP A 34 21.23 -23.97 -44.99
N LYS A 35 21.76 -24.89 -45.80
CA LYS A 35 21.47 -25.13 -47.21
C LYS A 35 20.19 -25.94 -47.48
N ARG A 36 19.64 -25.71 -48.67
CA ARG A 36 18.60 -26.51 -49.36
C ARG A 36 19.24 -27.35 -50.49
N GLY A 37 18.71 -28.57 -50.70
CA GLY A 37 18.84 -29.42 -51.90
C GLY A 37 19.63 -30.72 -51.62
N GLU A 38 19.23 -31.93 -52.02
CA GLU A 38 18.22 -32.46 -52.95
C GLU A 38 17.94 -33.96 -52.61
N GLU A 39 16.72 -34.39 -52.94
CA GLU A 39 16.20 -35.70 -53.38
C GLU A 39 16.75 -37.08 -52.88
N VAL A 40 15.78 -37.97 -52.61
CA VAL A 40 15.61 -39.37 -53.07
C VAL A 40 15.19 -40.33 -51.94
N GLY A 41 13.98 -40.90 -52.06
CA GLY A 41 13.78 -42.35 -51.86
C GLY A 41 13.01 -42.86 -50.64
N LYS A 42 11.71 -43.14 -50.86
CA LYS A 42 10.93 -44.33 -50.44
C LYS A 42 10.78 -44.71 -48.95
N GLU A 43 9.56 -44.47 -48.46
CA GLU A 43 8.59 -45.47 -47.98
C GLU A 43 9.09 -46.62 -47.07
N SER A 44 8.69 -46.61 -45.80
CA SER A 44 8.00 -47.74 -45.17
C SER A 44 7.45 -47.37 -43.79
N ASP A 45 6.11 -47.41 -43.71
CA ASP A 45 5.33 -47.40 -42.47
C ASP A 45 5.80 -48.49 -41.50
N LYS A 46 6.17 -48.11 -40.28
CA LYS A 46 6.26 -49.03 -39.14
C LYS A 46 5.51 -48.43 -37.95
N ARG A 47 4.23 -48.81 -37.83
CA ARG A 47 3.45 -48.66 -36.59
C ARG A 47 4.07 -49.55 -35.52
N PRO A 48 4.31 -49.08 -34.28
CA PRO A 48 4.61 -50.00 -33.20
C PRO A 48 3.33 -50.66 -32.70
N VAL A 49 3.39 -51.98 -32.64
CA VAL A 49 2.35 -52.95 -32.31
C VAL A 49 2.06 -52.95 -30.80
N PHE A 50 0.79 -53.13 -30.48
CA PHE A 50 0.23 -53.31 -29.14
C PHE A 50 0.58 -54.70 -28.60
N GLY A 51 1.22 -54.79 -27.42
CA GLY A 51 1.29 -56.01 -26.61
C GLY A 51 2.66 -56.33 -26.02
N GLY A 52 2.79 -56.25 -24.69
CA GLY A 52 3.95 -56.74 -23.94
C GLY A 52 3.83 -56.42 -22.45
N SER A 53 3.30 -57.36 -21.69
CA SER A 53 3.22 -57.33 -20.23
C SER A 53 4.59 -57.52 -19.59
N ASP A 54 5.07 -56.52 -18.84
CA ASP A 54 6.11 -56.69 -17.84
C ASP A 54 5.80 -55.83 -16.61
N LYS A 55 5.67 -56.50 -15.47
CA LYS A 55 5.48 -55.89 -14.16
C LYS A 55 6.74 -55.09 -13.79
N LYS A 56 6.60 -53.77 -13.64
CA LYS A 56 7.47 -52.93 -12.81
C LYS A 56 6.59 -52.00 -12.01
N ASP A 57 6.78 -52.02 -10.70
CA ASP A 57 6.08 -51.19 -9.73
C ASP A 57 6.31 -49.69 -10.05
N GLU A 58 5.35 -49.09 -10.74
CA GLU A 58 5.24 -47.64 -10.86
C GLU A 58 4.72 -47.10 -9.52
N VAL A 59 5.64 -46.57 -8.72
CA VAL A 59 5.28 -45.63 -7.66
C VAL A 59 4.64 -44.44 -8.36
N GLU A 60 3.31 -44.43 -8.31
CA GLU A 60 2.42 -43.38 -8.77
C GLU A 60 2.83 -42.07 -8.07
N ASN A 61 3.78 -41.32 -8.65
CA ASN A 61 4.02 -39.93 -8.28
C ASN A 61 2.83 -39.15 -8.83
N LYS A 62 1.71 -39.23 -8.11
CA LYS A 62 0.62 -38.26 -8.18
C LYS A 62 1.25 -36.93 -7.77
N GLU A 63 1.84 -36.24 -8.74
CA GLU A 63 1.89 -34.79 -8.72
C GLU A 63 0.43 -34.35 -8.69
N GLU A 64 -0.13 -34.27 -7.48
CA GLU A 64 -1.43 -33.70 -7.24
C GLU A 64 -1.39 -32.32 -7.89
N ILE A 65 -2.14 -32.18 -8.99
CA ILE A 65 -2.35 -30.90 -9.65
C ILE A 65 -2.77 -29.94 -8.53
N ALA A 66 -1.85 -29.04 -8.18
CA ALA A 66 -2.03 -28.16 -7.03
C ALA A 66 -3.33 -27.40 -7.25
N LYS A 67 -4.33 -27.70 -6.41
CA LYS A 67 -5.62 -27.02 -6.48
C LYS A 67 -5.35 -25.51 -6.40
N PRO A 68 -6.03 -24.67 -7.20
CA PRO A 68 -5.81 -23.24 -7.15
C PRO A 68 -6.01 -22.74 -5.71
N ASP A 69 -4.94 -22.17 -5.15
CA ASP A 69 -4.98 -21.54 -3.84
C ASP A 69 -5.63 -20.15 -4.01
N TYR A 70 -6.86 -20.03 -3.54
CA TYR A 70 -7.59 -18.77 -3.51
C TYR A 70 -7.28 -17.95 -2.24
N GLY A 71 -6.32 -18.39 -1.43
CA GLY A 71 -5.76 -17.62 -0.33
C GLY A 71 -5.11 -16.32 -0.82
N SER A 72 -5.17 -15.28 0.02
CA SER A 72 -4.50 -14.01 -0.28
C SER A 72 -2.98 -14.22 -0.30
N SER A 73 -2.36 -13.98 -1.46
CA SER A 73 -0.92 -14.17 -1.58
C SER A 73 -0.16 -13.21 -0.67
N GLY A 74 0.64 -13.76 0.24
CA GLY A 74 1.36 -12.96 1.25
C GLY A 74 2.35 -11.94 0.68
N LYS A 75 2.74 -12.04 -0.61
CA LYS A 75 3.59 -11.04 -1.28
C LYS A 75 2.85 -9.72 -1.57
N LEU A 76 1.57 -9.78 -1.94
CA LEU A 76 0.75 -8.58 -2.19
C LEU A 76 0.40 -7.88 -0.88
N GLU A 77 0.14 -8.65 0.18
CA GLU A 77 -0.17 -8.07 1.49
C GLU A 77 1.04 -7.35 2.08
N LYS A 78 2.25 -7.93 1.92
CA LYS A 78 3.50 -7.31 2.39
C LYS A 78 3.82 -5.97 1.75
N SER A 79 3.41 -5.73 0.50
CA SER A 79 3.69 -4.46 -0.17
C SER A 79 2.75 -3.33 0.26
N ARG A 80 1.53 -3.64 0.71
CA ARG A 80 0.55 -2.67 1.24
C ARG A 80 0.71 -2.40 2.73
N GLN A 81 1.40 -3.29 3.46
CA GLN A 81 1.61 -3.14 4.88
C GLN A 81 2.48 -1.92 5.23
N ILE A 82 1.89 -0.99 5.97
CA ILE A 82 2.62 0.13 6.56
C ILE A 82 3.49 -0.42 7.68
N LYS A 83 4.79 -0.11 7.62
CA LYS A 83 5.75 -0.50 8.67
C LYS A 83 6.20 0.75 9.42
N LYS A 84 6.16 0.70 10.75
CA LYS A 84 6.74 1.71 11.62
C LYS A 84 7.88 1.07 12.39
N ASN A 85 9.08 1.62 12.23
CA ASN A 85 10.30 1.13 12.89
C ASN A 85 10.51 -0.39 12.71
N GLY A 86 10.24 -0.93 11.52
CA GLY A 86 10.40 -2.36 11.19
C GLY A 86 9.27 -3.29 11.64
N ILE A 87 8.25 -2.79 12.34
CA ILE A 87 7.08 -3.57 12.77
C ILE A 87 5.89 -3.21 11.87
N VAL A 88 5.16 -4.24 11.43
CA VAL A 88 3.94 -4.08 10.62
C VAL A 88 2.82 -3.50 11.48
N LEU A 89 2.19 -2.43 10.99
CA LEU A 89 1.01 -1.84 11.60
C LEU A 89 -0.24 -2.62 11.20
N LYS A 90 -1.12 -2.86 12.17
CA LYS A 90 -2.46 -3.41 11.91
C LYS A 90 -3.41 -2.37 11.33
N HIS A 91 -3.17 -1.11 11.64
CA HIS A 91 -4.05 0.01 11.28
C HIS A 91 -3.49 0.78 10.10
N SER A 92 -4.38 1.14 9.18
CA SER A 92 -4.09 2.08 8.10
C SER A 92 -5.00 3.29 8.24
N GLU A 93 -4.44 4.48 8.05
CA GLU A 93 -5.22 5.71 8.16
C GLU A 93 -6.26 5.78 7.03
N PRO A 94 -7.51 6.13 7.35
CA PRO A 94 -8.55 6.27 6.34
C PRO A 94 -8.34 7.55 5.52
N PRO A 95 -8.91 7.65 4.31
CA PRO A 95 -8.75 8.83 3.45
C PRO A 95 -9.33 10.12 4.05
N ASN A 96 -10.25 10.01 5.01
CA ASN A 96 -10.80 11.14 5.76
C ASN A 96 -10.06 11.46 7.06
N ALA A 97 -8.85 10.92 7.25
CA ALA A 97 -7.97 11.28 8.35
C ALA A 97 -7.49 12.74 8.23
N ALA A 98 -7.43 13.45 9.36
CA ALA A 98 -7.00 14.83 9.39
C ALA A 98 -6.34 15.18 10.74
N ILE A 99 -5.35 16.07 10.71
CA ILE A 99 -4.75 16.61 11.94
C ILE A 99 -5.76 17.57 12.57
N PRO A 100 -6.09 17.42 13.86
CA PRO A 100 -7.07 18.30 14.50
C PRO A 100 -6.58 19.75 14.58
N ASP A 101 -7.51 20.67 14.41
CA ASP A 101 -7.35 22.11 14.55
C ASP A 101 -7.18 22.53 16.03
N ARG A 102 -7.84 21.81 16.94
CA ARG A 102 -7.82 22.09 18.38
C ARG A 102 -6.67 21.40 19.11
N ARG A 103 -6.23 22.00 20.22
CA ARG A 103 -5.23 21.41 21.12
C ARG A 103 -5.83 20.33 22.02
N TRP A 104 -5.97 19.12 21.48
CA TRP A 104 -6.40 17.95 22.24
C TRP A 104 -5.33 17.51 23.24
N ARG A 105 -5.79 17.19 24.46
CA ARG A 105 -5.00 16.61 25.55
C ARG A 105 -5.74 15.40 26.12
N ILE A 106 -4.99 14.37 26.49
CA ILE A 106 -5.47 13.20 27.22
C ILE A 106 -4.79 13.18 28.57
N TYR A 107 -5.58 12.96 29.61
CA TYR A 107 -5.08 12.77 30.96
C TYR A 107 -5.09 11.28 31.29
N VAL A 108 -3.95 10.79 31.75
CA VAL A 108 -3.79 9.41 32.21
C VAL A 108 -3.92 9.41 33.72
N PHE A 109 -4.90 8.65 34.22
CA PHE A 109 -5.18 8.54 35.64
C PHE A 109 -4.75 7.18 36.19
N LYS A 110 -4.33 7.16 37.46
CA LYS A 110 -4.22 5.96 38.29
C LYS A 110 -4.67 6.31 39.69
N ASN A 111 -5.65 5.55 40.21
CA ASN A 111 -6.24 5.80 41.52
C ASN A 111 -6.67 7.27 41.70
N ASP A 112 -7.34 7.83 40.69
CA ASP A 112 -7.83 9.21 40.64
C ASP A 112 -6.77 10.32 40.60
N GLU A 113 -5.49 9.96 40.57
CA GLU A 113 -4.38 10.91 40.36
C GLU A 113 -3.97 10.97 38.90
N ILE A 114 -3.68 12.18 38.41
CA ILE A 114 -3.15 12.40 37.06
C ILE A 114 -1.66 12.06 37.06
N ILE A 115 -1.30 10.96 36.39
CA ILE A 115 0.11 10.59 36.20
C ILE A 115 0.74 11.39 35.07
N SER A 116 0.01 11.56 33.97
CA SER A 116 0.58 12.11 32.74
C SER A 116 -0.47 12.85 31.92
N THR A 117 -0.02 13.92 31.27
CA THR A 117 -0.79 14.70 30.30
C THR A 117 -0.18 14.55 28.92
N LEU A 118 -0.90 13.91 28.01
CA LEU A 118 -0.46 13.60 26.66
C LEU A 118 -1.09 14.56 25.65
N HIS A 119 -0.27 15.13 24.77
CA HIS A 119 -0.71 16.08 23.75
C HIS A 119 -1.01 15.35 22.43
N VAL A 120 -2.29 15.11 22.15
CA VAL A 120 -2.75 14.29 21.01
C VAL A 120 -3.36 15.13 19.89
N HIS A 121 -2.61 16.10 19.39
CA HIS A 121 -3.09 17.00 18.32
C HIS A 121 -2.09 17.26 17.20
N ARG A 122 -0.87 16.73 17.32
CA ARG A 122 0.21 16.96 16.35
C ARG A 122 0.17 16.00 15.15
N GLN A 123 -0.63 14.95 15.25
CA GLN A 123 -0.76 13.87 14.27
C GLN A 123 -2.24 13.54 14.11
N SER A 124 -2.60 12.92 12.99
CA SER A 124 -3.95 12.43 12.70
C SER A 124 -4.26 11.10 13.39
N CYS A 125 -3.25 10.28 13.64
CA CYS A 125 -3.38 8.95 14.24
C CYS A 125 -2.41 8.77 15.40
N PHE A 126 -2.89 8.13 16.47
CA PHE A 126 -2.08 7.75 17.62
C PHE A 126 -2.36 6.28 17.98
N ILE A 127 -1.31 5.47 18.04
CA ILE A 127 -1.41 4.05 18.41
C ILE A 127 -1.22 3.89 19.91
N ILE A 128 -2.14 3.17 20.55
CA ILE A 128 -2.09 2.79 21.96
C ILE A 128 -1.65 1.33 22.05
N GLY A 129 -0.65 1.05 22.88
CA GLY A 129 -0.27 -0.34 23.16
C GLY A 129 1.04 -0.47 23.92
N ARG A 130 1.45 -1.72 24.13
CA ARG A 130 2.64 -2.08 24.90
C ARG A 130 3.95 -1.95 24.12
N GLU A 131 3.89 -2.02 22.79
CA GLU A 131 5.09 -2.05 21.94
C GLU A 131 5.66 -0.65 21.70
N SER A 132 6.72 -0.29 22.43
CA SER A 132 7.34 1.05 22.41
C SER A 132 7.81 1.51 21.04
N ARG A 133 8.20 0.58 20.15
CA ARG A 133 8.66 0.91 18.78
C ARG A 133 7.54 1.45 17.90
N VAL A 134 6.29 1.16 18.23
CA VAL A 134 5.12 1.48 17.41
C VAL A 134 4.16 2.41 18.12
N ALA A 135 3.91 2.16 19.41
CA ALA A 135 2.94 2.87 20.22
C ALA A 135 3.38 4.31 20.46
N ASP A 136 2.49 5.25 20.11
CA ASP A 136 2.63 6.67 20.44
C ASP A 136 2.21 6.93 21.89
N ILE A 137 1.22 6.17 22.37
CA ILE A 137 0.76 6.14 23.75
C ILE A 137 1.07 4.77 24.33
N ARG A 138 2.12 4.71 25.15
CA ARG A 138 2.60 3.46 25.72
C ARG A 138 1.73 3.03 26.90
N THR A 139 1.33 1.76 26.89
CA THR A 139 0.64 1.11 28.01
C THR A 139 1.51 -0.01 28.57
N ASP A 140 2.10 0.23 29.73
CA ASP A 140 2.98 -0.73 30.42
C ASP A 140 2.20 -1.77 31.24
N HIS A 141 1.14 -2.32 30.66
CA HIS A 141 0.32 -3.32 31.33
C HIS A 141 0.24 -4.63 30.53
N LEU A 142 0.36 -5.77 31.22
CA LEU A 142 0.41 -7.10 30.59
C LEU A 142 -0.89 -7.49 29.90
N THR A 143 -2.03 -6.97 30.36
CA THR A 143 -3.33 -7.20 29.73
C THR A 143 -3.51 -6.39 28.45
N CYS A 144 -2.67 -5.40 28.18
CA CYS A 144 -2.70 -4.64 26.94
C CYS A 144 -1.92 -5.36 25.84
N SER A 145 -2.45 -5.32 24.63
CA SER A 145 -1.79 -5.89 23.45
C SER A 145 -0.66 -4.98 22.94
N LYS A 146 0.24 -5.53 22.13
CA LYS A 146 1.34 -4.76 21.49
C LYS A 146 0.83 -3.53 20.74
N GLN A 147 -0.17 -3.74 19.88
CA GLN A 147 -1.01 -2.72 19.27
C GLN A 147 -2.43 -3.02 19.75
N HIS A 148 -2.96 -2.20 20.65
CA HIS A 148 -4.20 -2.46 21.37
C HIS A 148 -5.36 -1.67 20.77
N ALA A 149 -5.22 -0.35 20.67
CA ALA A 149 -6.25 0.53 20.12
C ALA A 149 -5.60 1.69 19.37
N VAL A 150 -6.41 2.43 18.63
CA VAL A 150 -5.99 3.64 17.93
C VAL A 150 -6.94 4.79 18.22
N ILE A 151 -6.37 5.98 18.34
CA ILE A 151 -7.12 7.23 18.27
C ILE A 151 -6.88 7.82 16.89
N GLN A 152 -7.93 7.94 16.11
CA GLN A 152 -7.90 8.52 14.77
C GLN A 152 -8.74 9.79 14.74
N PHE A 153 -8.14 10.90 14.36
CA PHE A 153 -8.84 12.12 14.02
C PHE A 153 -9.32 12.06 12.58
N LYS A 154 -10.62 12.31 12.37
CA LYS A 154 -11.27 12.20 11.06
C LYS A 154 -12.22 13.38 10.82
N TYR A 155 -12.37 13.77 9.57
CA TYR A 155 -13.47 14.65 9.17
C TYR A 155 -14.81 13.96 9.36
N LYS A 156 -15.72 14.67 10.01
CA LYS A 156 -17.14 14.35 10.12
C LYS A 156 -17.92 15.48 9.46
N SER A 157 -18.59 15.17 8.35
CA SER A 157 -19.59 16.06 7.77
C SER A 157 -20.90 15.91 8.54
N LYS A 158 -21.55 17.04 8.81
CA LYS A 158 -22.91 17.12 9.31
C LYS A 158 -23.65 18.11 8.43
N VAL A 159 -24.86 17.76 8.02
CA VAL A 159 -25.76 18.70 7.34
C VAL A 159 -26.60 19.38 8.41
N ASP A 160 -26.61 20.70 8.40
CA ASP A 160 -27.43 21.52 9.29
C ASP A 160 -28.87 21.66 8.77
N GLU A 161 -29.76 22.19 9.60
CA GLU A 161 -31.18 22.40 9.28
C GLU A 161 -31.39 23.30 8.06
N ALA A 162 -30.44 24.18 7.76
CA ALA A 162 -30.43 25.04 6.57
C ALA A 162 -29.87 24.36 5.31
N GLY A 163 -29.51 23.08 5.35
CA GLY A 163 -28.93 22.33 4.22
C GLY A 163 -27.43 22.54 4.00
N ASN A 164 -26.78 23.38 4.80
CA ASN A 164 -25.33 23.61 4.71
C ASN A 164 -24.56 22.42 5.29
N THR A 165 -23.47 22.02 4.62
CA THR A 165 -22.57 20.96 5.12
C THR A 165 -21.47 21.58 5.99
N ILE A 166 -21.52 21.30 7.29
CA ILE A 166 -20.44 21.62 8.22
C ILE A 166 -19.50 20.43 8.34
N THR A 167 -18.21 20.66 8.10
CA THR A 167 -17.16 19.68 8.36
C THR A 167 -16.46 20.00 9.68
N LYS A 168 -16.30 18.98 10.52
CA LYS A 168 -15.56 19.09 11.79
C LYS A 168 -14.62 17.91 11.96
N ILE A 169 -13.44 18.17 12.52
CA ILE A 169 -12.51 17.10 12.87
C ILE A 169 -12.86 16.58 14.26
N CYS A 170 -13.15 15.28 14.35
CA CYS A 170 -13.52 14.61 15.59
C CYS A 170 -12.57 13.43 15.86
N PRO A 171 -12.20 13.18 17.12
CA PRO A 171 -11.49 11.95 17.49
C PRO A 171 -12.42 10.75 17.46
N TYR A 172 -11.89 9.64 16.98
CA TYR A 172 -12.50 8.33 17.01
C TYR A 172 -11.55 7.35 17.69
N VAL A 173 -12.11 6.42 18.46
CA VAL A 173 -11.37 5.28 19.02
C VAL A 173 -11.78 4.02 18.28
N MET A 174 -10.80 3.17 17.99
CA MET A 174 -11.02 1.84 17.45
C MET A 174 -10.12 0.84 18.18
N ASP A 175 -10.69 -0.31 18.55
CA ASP A 175 -9.92 -1.44 19.07
C ASP A 175 -9.33 -2.27 17.91
N LEU A 176 -8.04 -2.61 17.99
CA LEU A 176 -7.30 -3.35 16.96
C LEU A 176 -7.35 -4.87 17.17
N LYS A 177 -8.53 -5.36 17.53
CA LYS A 177 -8.78 -6.76 17.92
C LYS A 177 -7.81 -7.16 19.02
N SER A 178 -7.84 -6.40 20.11
CA SER A 178 -6.98 -6.64 21.25
C SER A 178 -7.45 -7.85 22.06
N ALA A 179 -6.54 -8.46 22.82
CA ALA A 179 -6.83 -9.71 23.53
C ALA A 179 -7.94 -9.57 24.60
N ASN A 180 -7.96 -8.44 25.32
CA ASN A 180 -8.92 -8.17 26.39
C ASN A 180 -9.99 -7.15 26.01
N GLY A 181 -9.98 -6.67 24.77
CA GLY A 181 -10.84 -5.60 24.28
C GLY A 181 -10.51 -4.23 24.89
N THR A 182 -11.17 -3.21 24.33
CA THR A 182 -11.13 -1.84 24.82
C THR A 182 -12.47 -1.50 25.48
N LYS A 183 -12.46 -0.62 26.48
CA LYS A 183 -13.68 -0.09 27.10
C LYS A 183 -13.69 1.43 26.99
N LEU A 184 -14.85 2.00 26.66
CA LEU A 184 -15.11 3.44 26.67
C LEU A 184 -16.21 3.73 27.68
N ASN A 185 -15.98 4.69 28.58
CA ASN A 185 -16.92 5.00 29.67
C ASN A 185 -17.37 3.75 30.46
N LYS A 186 -16.43 2.85 30.77
CA LYS A 186 -16.64 1.56 31.43
C LYS A 186 -17.43 0.50 30.63
N GLN A 187 -17.87 0.79 29.42
CA GLN A 187 -18.58 -0.16 28.54
C GLN A 187 -17.64 -0.73 27.47
N PRO A 188 -17.70 -2.05 27.17
CA PRO A 188 -16.90 -2.65 26.11
C PRO A 188 -17.34 -2.10 24.74
N ILE A 189 -16.37 -1.99 23.83
CA ILE A 189 -16.61 -1.54 22.46
C ILE A 189 -16.35 -2.65 21.46
N GLU A 190 -17.03 -2.60 20.31
CA GLU A 190 -16.81 -3.53 19.21
C GLU A 190 -15.40 -3.36 18.60
N ALA A 191 -14.72 -4.49 18.35
CA ALA A 191 -13.42 -4.49 17.68
C ALA A 191 -13.56 -4.03 16.21
N LEU A 192 -12.50 -3.40 15.67
CA LEU A 192 -12.41 -2.94 14.28
C LEU A 192 -13.50 -1.93 13.85
N ARG A 193 -14.17 -1.30 14.81
CA ARG A 193 -15.17 -0.25 14.56
C ARG A 193 -14.70 1.09 15.09
N TYR A 194 -14.87 2.14 14.29
CA TYR A 194 -14.67 3.52 14.75
C TYR A 194 -15.84 3.98 15.62
N LEU A 195 -15.56 4.36 16.86
CA LEU A 195 -16.51 5.02 17.74
C LEU A 195 -16.09 6.47 18.00
N ALA A 196 -17.03 7.39 17.81
CA ALA A 196 -16.77 8.81 18.01
C ALA A 196 -16.62 9.12 19.50
N VAL A 197 -15.54 9.81 19.87
CA VAL A 197 -15.35 10.31 21.23
C VAL A 197 -15.90 11.72 21.30
N CYS A 198 -17.04 11.88 21.96
CA CYS A 198 -17.67 13.17 22.18
C CYS A 198 -17.27 13.72 23.54
N LEU A 199 -16.72 14.93 23.57
CA LEU A 199 -16.62 15.70 24.81
C LEU A 199 -18.02 16.20 25.16
N LYS A 200 -18.58 15.71 26.27
CA LYS A 200 -19.70 16.39 26.92
C LYS A 200 -19.10 17.54 27.69
N TYR A 201 -19.34 18.76 27.22
CA TYR A 201 -19.13 19.93 28.06
C TYR A 201 -20.29 19.96 29.07
N PRO A 202 -20.03 20.07 30.39
CA PRO A 202 -21.06 20.41 31.34
C PRO A 202 -21.65 21.79 31.04
#